data_AF-A0A9N9Y108-F1
#
_entry.id   AF-A0A9N9Y108-F1
#
_cell.length_a   1.000
_cell.length_b   1.000
_cell.length_c   1.000
_cell.angle_alpha   90.00
_cell.angle_beta   90.00
_cell.angle_gamma   90.00
#
_symmetry.space_group_name_H-M   'P 1'
#
loop_
_entity.id
_entity.type
_entity.pdbx_description
1 polymer ?
#
loop_
_entity_poly.entity_id
_entity_poly.type
_entity_poly.pdbx_seq_one_letter_code
_entity_poly.pdbx_strand_id
1 'polypeptide(L)'
;MNSYSLIVADKMSILSLPNELIHLLLINCILVRGVVRGLRLRLVCKRFNECFTPALHDSRILDDLSAPHIGRHWWMRNDRYGSSRLWQQYLVARVLSEADPDVGRFVEIRKAAETLYDRIDGPVSFEEIVNGLCWLGVERGTNRPGEKRLWLKPETDLWRIHPSTVEDVPEPPREPPSNPQLNLLCAAAYFDQATPIVSGVMFSNQYFSRTPAIYDFITDSFANPTDTEPDRQKRQRNQIAQYARYGNLAMVRHVAGSSSKIRAGTHGRFGNPLYRACRGCYEDIVDFLLDRDVDHDDEVLTACTRAGCVEIMRKVLKREITFETDFAPRELLTEITKREDVPMLQFILEQGYKVTLRRHNQAMKMAVAQGLESMIDCLNGLEIVEDPPYFSERYSHSR
;
A
#
# COMPACT_ATOMS: atom_id res chain seq x y z
N MET A 1 19.23 -8.15 68.68
CA MET A 1 19.45 -7.42 67.41
C MET A 1 19.19 -8.39 66.26
N ASN A 2 17.95 -8.47 65.76
CA ASN A 2 17.61 -9.26 64.58
C ASN A 2 17.29 -8.28 63.45
N SER A 3 18.28 -8.03 62.61
CA SER A 3 18.14 -7.25 61.38
C SER A 3 17.40 -8.09 60.36
N TYR A 4 16.07 -7.98 60.33
CA TYR A 4 15.28 -8.45 59.19
C TYR A 4 15.55 -7.50 58.03
N SER A 5 16.55 -7.83 57.22
CA SER A 5 16.76 -7.25 55.92
C SER A 5 15.49 -7.48 55.10
N LEU A 6 14.66 -6.44 54.97
CA LEU A 6 13.58 -6.36 54.01
C LEU A 6 14.18 -6.68 52.64
N ILE A 7 13.90 -7.89 52.15
CA ILE A 7 14.08 -8.22 50.74
C ILE A 7 13.08 -7.34 50.01
N VAL A 8 13.54 -6.15 49.62
CA VAL A 8 12.87 -5.33 48.63
C VAL A 8 12.82 -6.22 47.40
N ALA A 9 11.65 -6.79 47.12
CA ALA A 9 11.41 -7.54 45.90
C ALA A 9 11.66 -6.58 44.75
N ASP A 10 12.88 -6.64 44.22
CA ASP A 10 13.32 -5.81 43.13
C ASP A 10 12.31 -6.03 42.00
N LYS A 11 11.67 -4.95 41.59
CA LYS A 11 10.51 -5.00 40.70
C LYS A 11 11.05 -5.40 39.33
N MET A 12 11.13 -6.71 39.09
CA MET A 12 11.68 -7.25 37.84
C MET A 12 10.96 -6.61 36.67
N SER A 13 11.68 -5.73 35.98
CA SER A 13 11.17 -5.06 34.80
C SER A 13 11.00 -6.11 33.71
N ILE A 14 9.86 -6.12 33.02
CA ILE A 14 9.64 -6.98 31.84
C ILE A 14 10.74 -6.79 30.78
N LEU A 15 11.36 -5.61 30.74
CA LEU A 15 12.47 -5.30 29.84
C LEU A 15 13.80 -5.93 30.26
N SER A 16 13.89 -6.55 31.43
CA SER A 16 15.06 -7.30 31.92
C SER A 16 15.03 -8.79 31.53
N LEU A 17 13.90 -9.30 31.04
CA LEU A 17 13.78 -10.69 30.60
C LEU A 17 14.72 -10.97 29.41
N PRO A 18 15.27 -12.18 29.25
CA PRO A 18 15.97 -12.61 28.04
C PRO A 18 15.10 -12.55 26.77
N ASN A 19 15.72 -12.46 25.59
CA ASN A 19 15.01 -12.34 24.31
C ASN A 19 14.11 -13.56 24.04
N GLU A 20 14.54 -14.73 24.48
CA GLU A 20 13.83 -16.01 24.36
C GLU A 20 12.49 -15.95 25.11
N LEU A 21 12.48 -15.38 26.32
CA LEU A 21 11.24 -15.21 27.09
C LEU A 21 10.34 -14.15 26.47
N ILE A 22 10.90 -13.05 25.95
CA ILE A 22 10.13 -12.03 25.23
C ILE A 22 9.50 -12.63 23.97
N HIS A 23 10.23 -13.45 23.22
CA HIS A 23 9.75 -14.17 22.04
C HIS A 23 8.59 -15.10 22.38
N LEU A 24 8.73 -15.95 23.41
CA LEU A 24 7.65 -16.83 23.87
C LEU A 24 6.42 -16.05 24.35
N LEU A 25 6.63 -14.94 25.06
CA LEU A 25 5.54 -14.04 25.47
C LEU A 25 4.83 -13.45 24.25
N LEU A 26 5.58 -13.04 23.23
CA LEU A 26 5.03 -12.51 21.98
C LEU A 26 4.23 -13.55 21.22
N ILE A 27 4.73 -14.78 21.06
CA ILE A 27 3.97 -15.89 20.46
C ILE A 27 2.64 -16.08 21.19
N ASN A 28 2.68 -16.24 22.51
CA ASN A 28 1.46 -16.44 23.31
C ASN A 28 0.50 -15.24 23.20
N CYS A 29 1.02 -14.02 23.21
CA CYS A 29 0.19 -12.83 23.04
C CYS A 29 -0.47 -12.77 21.66
N ILE A 30 0.25 -13.13 20.59
CA ILE A 30 -0.25 -13.18 19.22
C ILE A 30 -1.34 -14.25 19.11
N LEU A 31 -1.11 -15.46 19.63
CA LEU A 31 -2.07 -16.56 19.58
C LEU A 31 -3.35 -16.27 20.39
N VAL A 32 -3.21 -15.75 21.62
CA VAL A 32 -4.36 -15.50 22.51
C VAL A 32 -5.15 -14.24 22.11
N ARG A 33 -4.46 -13.18 21.67
CA ARG A 33 -5.08 -11.86 21.46
C ARG A 33 -5.23 -11.48 19.99
N GLY A 34 -4.73 -12.30 19.08
CA GLY A 34 -4.75 -12.09 17.63
C GLY A 34 -3.67 -11.14 17.13
N VAL A 35 -3.42 -11.20 15.82
CA VAL A 35 -2.33 -10.46 15.15
C VAL A 35 -2.40 -8.95 15.40
N VAL A 36 -3.60 -8.34 15.39
CA VAL A 36 -3.76 -6.88 15.53
C VAL A 36 -3.23 -6.38 16.86
N ARG A 37 -3.52 -7.09 17.95
CA ARG A 37 -3.02 -6.73 19.29
C ARG A 37 -1.54 -7.07 19.44
N GLY A 38 -1.09 -8.19 18.87
CA GLY A 38 0.33 -8.52 18.80
C GLY A 38 1.16 -7.43 18.12
N LEU A 39 0.69 -6.88 17.01
CA LEU A 39 1.38 -5.82 16.26
C LEU A 39 1.57 -4.54 17.07
N ARG A 40 0.63 -4.21 17.96
CA ARG A 40 0.77 -3.04 18.84
C ARG A 40 1.95 -3.21 19.81
N LEU A 41 2.35 -4.44 20.13
CA LEU A 41 3.50 -4.69 21.00
C LEU A 41 4.83 -4.25 20.35
N ARG A 42 4.89 -4.18 19.02
CA ARG A 42 6.04 -3.60 18.30
C ARG A 42 6.26 -2.12 18.64
N LEU A 43 5.20 -1.42 19.03
CA LEU A 43 5.25 0.00 19.36
C LEU A 43 5.70 0.27 20.79
N VAL A 44 5.86 -0.77 21.62
CA VAL A 44 6.25 -0.62 23.03
C VAL A 44 7.70 -0.18 23.14
N CYS A 45 8.63 -0.91 22.52
CA CYS A 45 10.03 -0.53 22.44
C CYS A 45 10.76 -1.27 21.30
N LYS A 46 11.98 -0.81 20.98
CA LYS A 46 12.82 -1.39 19.91
C LYS A 46 13.03 -2.90 20.09
N ARG A 47 13.27 -3.36 21.32
CA ARG A 47 13.51 -4.77 21.65
C ARG A 47 12.29 -5.65 21.34
N PHE A 48 11.08 -5.20 21.67
CA PHE A 48 9.85 -5.90 21.32
C PHE A 48 9.65 -5.95 19.81
N ASN A 49 9.95 -4.86 19.09
CA ASN A 49 9.88 -4.84 17.63
C ASN A 49 10.86 -5.83 16.98
N GLU A 50 12.09 -5.94 17.50
CA GLU A 50 13.10 -6.89 17.03
C GLU A 50 12.69 -8.35 17.25
N CYS A 51 12.12 -8.69 18.42
CA CYS A 51 11.65 -10.04 18.73
C CYS A 51 10.32 -10.40 18.04
N PHE A 52 9.56 -9.40 17.58
CA PHE A 52 8.22 -9.63 17.04
C PHE A 52 8.21 -10.38 15.71
N THR A 53 9.08 -10.04 14.78
CA THR A 53 9.08 -10.68 13.46
C THR A 53 9.36 -12.18 13.56
N PRO A 54 10.41 -12.65 14.26
CA PRO A 54 10.60 -14.08 14.52
C PRO A 54 9.39 -14.73 15.20
N ALA A 55 8.83 -14.09 16.25
CA ALA A 55 7.66 -14.63 16.95
C ALA A 55 6.44 -14.79 16.04
N LEU A 56 6.24 -13.85 15.13
CA LEU A 56 5.17 -13.91 14.13
C LEU A 56 5.37 -15.10 13.18
N HIS A 57 6.60 -15.31 12.68
CA HIS A 57 6.94 -16.45 11.82
C HIS A 57 6.70 -17.78 12.52
N ASP A 58 7.21 -17.92 13.75
CA ASP A 58 7.08 -19.17 14.52
C ASP A 58 5.63 -19.46 14.89
N SER A 59 4.82 -18.43 15.15
CA SER A 59 3.41 -18.60 15.50
C SER A 59 2.54 -19.12 14.35
N ARG A 60 2.99 -18.95 13.09
CA ARG A 60 2.24 -19.25 11.85
C ARG A 60 0.82 -18.67 11.78
N ILE A 61 0.47 -17.71 12.64
CA ILE A 61 -0.91 -17.21 12.76
C ILE A 61 -1.43 -16.60 11.46
N LEU A 62 -0.53 -16.13 10.60
CA LEU A 62 -0.89 -15.51 9.33
C LEU A 62 -1.23 -16.52 8.23
N ASP A 63 -0.92 -17.82 8.41
CA ASP A 63 -1.23 -18.87 7.44
C ASP A 63 -2.75 -19.05 7.29
N ASP A 64 -3.48 -18.91 8.40
CA ASP A 64 -4.95 -19.07 8.46
C ASP A 64 -5.71 -17.74 8.33
N LEU A 65 -5.00 -16.61 8.37
CA LEU A 65 -5.63 -15.29 8.27
C LEU A 65 -5.90 -14.92 6.81
N SER A 66 -7.12 -14.46 6.55
CA SER A 66 -7.50 -13.95 5.23
C SER A 66 -7.03 -12.50 5.08
N ALA A 67 -6.19 -12.24 4.06
CA ALA A 67 -5.63 -10.94 3.74
C ALA A 67 -6.64 -9.78 3.65
N PRO A 68 -7.88 -9.90 3.13
CA PRO A 68 -8.84 -8.81 3.11
C PRO A 68 -9.35 -8.44 4.50
N HIS A 69 -9.34 -9.33 5.50
CA HIS A 69 -9.60 -8.88 6.88
C HIS A 69 -8.45 -8.02 7.39
N ILE A 70 -7.22 -8.36 7.03
CA ILE A 70 -6.04 -7.58 7.41
C ILE A 70 -6.01 -6.26 6.63
N GLY A 71 -6.15 -6.28 5.30
CA GLY A 71 -6.13 -5.11 4.42
C GLY A 71 -7.34 -4.19 4.54
N ARG A 72 -8.56 -4.69 4.80
CA ARG A 72 -9.75 -3.85 5.04
C ARG A 72 -9.72 -3.20 6.43
N HIS A 73 -9.17 -3.88 7.44
CA HIS A 73 -8.98 -3.29 8.77
C HIS A 73 -7.65 -2.53 8.92
N TRP A 74 -6.74 -2.67 7.96
CA TRP A 74 -5.56 -1.84 7.77
C TRP A 74 -5.82 -0.78 6.71
N TRP A 75 -6.84 0.05 6.95
CA TRP A 75 -7.14 1.30 6.23
C TRP A 75 -5.93 2.27 6.10
N MET A 76 -4.78 1.92 6.65
CA MET A 76 -3.46 2.49 6.38
C MET A 76 -2.88 1.93 5.09
N ARG A 77 -3.58 2.09 3.96
CA ARG A 77 -3.03 1.89 2.61
C ARG A 77 -1.83 2.81 2.31
N ASN A 78 -1.57 3.77 3.19
CA ASN A 78 -0.28 4.43 3.31
C ASN A 78 0.64 3.49 4.10
N ASP A 79 1.64 2.91 3.43
CA ASP A 79 2.71 2.04 3.97
C ASP A 79 3.54 2.65 5.13
N ARG A 80 3.08 3.76 5.71
CA ARG A 80 3.68 4.47 6.85
C ARG A 80 3.91 3.60 8.07
N TYR A 81 3.09 2.56 8.27
CA TYR A 81 3.22 1.65 9.41
C TYR A 81 3.85 0.30 9.03
N GLY A 82 4.34 0.17 7.79
CA GLY A 82 5.10 -1.00 7.31
C GLY A 82 4.33 -2.31 7.40
N SER A 83 3.00 -2.26 7.37
CA SER A 83 2.16 -3.42 7.60
C SER A 83 2.15 -4.35 6.37
N SER A 84 2.05 -3.78 5.17
CA SER A 84 2.25 -4.52 3.91
C SER A 84 3.67 -5.09 3.82
N ARG A 85 4.69 -4.31 4.25
CA ARG A 85 6.08 -4.78 4.32
C ARG A 85 6.23 -5.96 5.29
N LEU A 86 5.61 -5.90 6.46
CA LEU A 86 5.62 -7.01 7.42
C LEU A 86 4.95 -8.26 6.83
N TRP A 87 3.78 -8.12 6.22
CA TRP A 87 3.09 -9.25 5.58
C TRP A 87 3.95 -9.84 4.46
N GLN A 88 4.58 -8.99 3.66
CA GLN A 88 5.47 -9.44 2.61
C GLN A 88 6.71 -10.18 3.16
N GLN A 89 7.34 -9.65 4.21
CA GLN A 89 8.46 -10.33 4.89
C GLN A 89 8.03 -11.68 5.45
N TYR A 90 6.81 -11.75 6.00
CA TYR A 90 6.20 -13.00 6.43
C TYR A 90 6.12 -14.01 5.29
N LEU A 91 5.50 -13.61 4.16
CA LEU A 91 5.38 -14.46 2.98
C LEU A 91 6.75 -14.91 2.47
N VAL A 92 7.74 -14.02 2.35
CA VAL A 92 9.08 -14.37 1.86
C VAL A 92 9.71 -15.45 2.74
N ALA A 93 9.76 -15.26 4.05
CA ALA A 93 10.39 -16.27 4.90
C ALA A 93 9.63 -17.60 4.87
N ARG A 94 8.29 -17.58 4.79
CA ARG A 94 7.49 -18.81 4.63
C ARG A 94 7.78 -19.49 3.29
N VAL A 95 7.81 -18.74 2.19
CA VAL A 95 8.17 -19.25 0.86
C VAL A 95 9.59 -19.82 0.83
N LEU A 96 10.54 -19.26 1.58
CA LEU A 96 11.92 -19.77 1.62
C LEU A 96 12.13 -20.95 2.57
N SER A 97 11.34 -21.05 3.65
CA SER A 97 11.52 -22.08 4.69
C SER A 97 10.55 -23.25 4.61
N GLU A 98 9.41 -23.12 3.91
CA GLU A 98 8.39 -24.16 3.90
C GLU A 98 8.88 -25.43 3.20
N ALA A 99 8.90 -26.54 3.92
CA ALA A 99 9.31 -27.85 3.39
C ALA A 99 8.11 -28.75 3.13
N ASP A 100 6.96 -28.42 3.71
CA ASP A 100 5.74 -29.21 3.60
C ASP A 100 5.06 -28.96 2.23
N PRO A 101 5.01 -29.98 1.34
CA PRO A 101 4.36 -29.85 0.04
C PRO A 101 2.85 -29.60 0.15
N ASP A 102 2.23 -29.85 1.30
CA ASP A 102 0.80 -29.64 1.52
C ASP A 102 0.43 -28.19 1.89
N VAL A 103 1.42 -27.35 2.26
CA VAL A 103 1.22 -25.92 2.53
C VAL A 103 1.29 -25.13 1.22
N GLY A 104 0.23 -25.28 0.42
CA GLY A 104 0.19 -25.02 -1.02
C GLY A 104 0.78 -23.69 -1.50
N ARG A 105 0.22 -22.53 -1.07
CA ARG A 105 0.54 -21.22 -1.69
C ARG A 105 2.02 -20.86 -1.58
N PHE A 106 2.69 -21.23 -0.49
CA PHE A 106 4.12 -20.94 -0.32
C PHE A 106 4.98 -21.77 -1.26
N VAL A 107 4.67 -23.07 -1.39
CA VAL A 107 5.37 -24.00 -2.29
C VAL A 107 5.15 -23.62 -3.76
N GLU A 108 3.94 -23.19 -4.12
CA GLU A 108 3.63 -22.70 -5.46
C GLU A 108 4.42 -21.44 -5.82
N ILE A 109 4.48 -20.45 -4.91
CA ILE A 109 5.30 -19.25 -5.11
C ILE A 109 6.78 -19.64 -5.29
N ARG A 110 7.28 -20.59 -4.49
CA ARG A 110 8.66 -21.09 -4.62
C ARG A 110 8.88 -21.72 -6.00
N LYS A 111 8.04 -22.65 -6.43
CA LYS A 111 8.15 -23.31 -7.75
C LYS A 111 8.08 -22.32 -8.91
N ALA A 112 7.20 -21.31 -8.79
CA ALA A 112 7.13 -20.23 -9.76
C ALA A 112 8.42 -19.40 -9.77
N ALA A 113 8.99 -19.12 -8.60
CA ALA A 113 10.28 -18.44 -8.48
C ALA A 113 11.42 -19.25 -9.10
N GLU A 114 11.45 -20.58 -8.88
CA GLU A 114 12.48 -21.49 -9.43
C GLU A 114 12.39 -21.49 -10.96
N THR A 115 11.17 -21.63 -11.49
CA THR A 115 10.94 -21.59 -12.94
C THR A 115 11.33 -20.24 -13.56
N LEU A 116 11.10 -19.14 -12.87
CA LEU A 116 11.52 -17.81 -13.32
C LEU A 116 13.04 -17.65 -13.26
N TYR A 117 13.66 -18.12 -12.17
CA TYR A 117 15.10 -18.08 -11.97
C TYR A 117 15.84 -18.83 -13.07
N ASP A 118 15.33 -20.00 -13.48
CA ASP A 118 15.89 -20.79 -14.57
C ASP A 118 15.72 -20.14 -15.97
N ARG A 119 14.79 -19.19 -16.11
CA ARG A 119 14.46 -18.55 -17.40
C ARG A 119 15.04 -17.16 -17.57
N ILE A 120 15.25 -16.43 -16.47
CA ILE A 120 15.78 -15.07 -16.51
C ILE A 120 17.31 -15.17 -16.58
N ASP A 121 17.85 -14.96 -17.77
CA ASP A 121 19.28 -14.76 -17.95
C ASP A 121 19.67 -13.39 -17.37
N GLY A 122 20.22 -13.37 -16.16
CA GLY A 122 20.63 -12.11 -15.53
C GLY A 122 21.11 -12.24 -14.08
N PRO A 123 21.59 -11.13 -13.49
CA PRO A 123 22.14 -11.11 -12.14
C PRO A 123 21.07 -11.09 -11.03
N VAL A 124 19.80 -11.42 -11.34
CA VAL A 124 18.71 -11.37 -10.37
C VAL A 124 18.80 -12.58 -9.46
N SER A 125 18.83 -12.35 -8.15
CA SER A 125 18.90 -13.47 -7.20
C SER A 125 17.53 -14.18 -7.05
N PHE A 126 17.56 -15.45 -6.67
CA PHE A 126 16.33 -16.21 -6.36
C PHE A 126 15.48 -15.51 -5.29
N GLU A 127 16.13 -14.94 -4.27
CA GLU A 127 15.45 -14.22 -3.19
C GLU A 127 14.73 -12.96 -3.71
N GLU A 128 15.32 -12.22 -4.66
CA GLU A 128 14.66 -11.07 -5.29
C GLU A 128 13.41 -11.46 -6.08
N ILE A 129 13.44 -12.61 -6.77
CA ILE A 129 12.27 -13.15 -7.46
C ILE A 129 11.18 -13.51 -6.46
N VAL A 130 11.52 -14.27 -5.42
CA VAL A 130 10.59 -14.62 -4.32
C VAL A 130 10.00 -13.35 -3.69
N ASN A 131 10.83 -12.35 -3.42
CA ASN A 131 10.42 -11.07 -2.86
C ASN A 131 9.37 -10.37 -3.73
N GLY A 132 9.62 -10.30 -5.05
CA GLY A 132 8.70 -9.74 -6.04
C GLY A 132 7.38 -10.49 -6.12
N LEU A 133 7.41 -11.83 -6.15
CA LEU A 133 6.21 -12.66 -6.16
C LEU A 133 5.40 -12.54 -4.86
N CYS A 134 6.06 -12.40 -3.70
CA CYS A 134 5.37 -12.19 -2.44
C CYS A 134 4.65 -10.83 -2.39
N TRP A 135 5.24 -9.77 -2.96
CA TRP A 135 4.57 -8.47 -3.10
C TRP A 135 3.32 -8.55 -3.98
N LEU A 136 3.38 -9.29 -5.09
CA LEU A 136 2.20 -9.60 -5.91
C LEU A 136 1.12 -10.27 -5.07
N GLY A 137 1.50 -11.25 -4.24
CA GLY A 137 0.59 -11.91 -3.32
C GLY A 137 -0.03 -10.98 -2.27
N VAL A 138 0.70 -9.98 -1.78
CA VAL A 138 0.16 -8.98 -0.82
C VAL A 138 -0.89 -8.10 -1.50
N GLU A 139 -0.56 -7.55 -2.67
CA GLU A 139 -1.42 -6.57 -3.36
C GLU A 139 -2.73 -7.18 -3.87
N ARG A 140 -2.68 -8.45 -4.27
CA ARG A 140 -3.86 -9.22 -4.68
C ARG A 140 -4.69 -9.76 -3.52
N GLY A 141 -4.18 -9.62 -2.29
CA GLY A 141 -4.88 -10.11 -1.11
C GLY A 141 -4.91 -11.63 -1.07
N THR A 142 -3.74 -12.27 -1.05
CA THR A 142 -3.60 -13.72 -0.80
C THR A 142 -4.40 -14.16 0.43
N ASN A 143 -5.58 -14.74 0.18
CA ASN A 143 -6.44 -15.27 1.24
C ASN A 143 -5.85 -16.57 1.78
N ARG A 144 -5.58 -16.61 3.09
CA ARG A 144 -5.23 -17.82 3.86
C ARG A 144 -4.20 -18.70 3.14
N PRO A 145 -2.94 -18.24 3.03
CA PRO A 145 -1.93 -18.94 2.25
C PRO A 145 -1.66 -20.38 2.70
N GLY A 146 -2.06 -20.78 3.91
CA GLY A 146 -1.95 -22.17 4.39
C GLY A 146 -3.16 -23.08 4.13
N GLU A 147 -4.35 -22.58 3.79
CA GLU A 147 -5.57 -23.42 3.77
C GLU A 147 -5.77 -24.21 2.47
N LYS A 148 -5.40 -25.51 2.46
CA LYS A 148 -5.52 -26.44 1.30
C LYS A 148 -6.88 -26.43 0.56
N ARG A 149 -7.96 -26.22 1.32
CA ARG A 149 -9.35 -26.34 0.83
C ARG A 149 -9.82 -25.17 -0.03
N LEU A 150 -9.23 -23.99 0.13
CA LEU A 150 -9.62 -22.79 -0.64
C LEU A 150 -8.99 -22.78 -2.05
N TRP A 151 -8.16 -23.77 -2.36
CA TRP A 151 -7.48 -23.93 -3.65
C TRP A 151 -8.27 -24.77 -4.65
N LEU A 152 -8.98 -25.78 -4.14
CA LEU A 152 -9.58 -26.83 -4.98
C LEU A 152 -10.98 -26.50 -5.47
N LYS A 153 -11.57 -25.37 -5.05
CA LYS A 153 -12.92 -24.97 -5.47
C LYS A 153 -12.84 -23.73 -6.37
N PRO A 154 -13.23 -23.83 -7.66
CA PRO A 154 -13.55 -22.66 -8.46
C PRO A 154 -14.63 -21.86 -7.73
N GLU A 155 -14.42 -20.56 -7.55
CA GLU A 155 -15.24 -19.68 -6.71
C GLU A 155 -16.69 -19.44 -7.19
N THR A 156 -17.19 -20.22 -8.16
CA THR A 156 -18.56 -20.09 -8.67
C THR A 156 -19.64 -20.35 -7.62
N ASP A 157 -19.32 -21.00 -6.50
CA ASP A 157 -20.31 -21.38 -5.48
C ASP A 157 -20.20 -20.67 -4.12
N LEU A 158 -19.11 -19.92 -3.85
CA LEU A 158 -18.85 -19.44 -2.48
C LEU A 158 -19.68 -18.22 -2.06
N TRP A 159 -20.28 -17.49 -3.00
CA TRP A 159 -21.13 -16.33 -2.70
C TRP A 159 -22.64 -16.62 -2.72
N ARG A 160 -23.07 -17.85 -3.07
CA ARG A 160 -24.51 -18.19 -3.21
C ARG A 160 -25.08 -19.11 -2.12
N ILE A 161 -24.26 -19.72 -1.27
CA ILE A 161 -24.79 -20.65 -0.26
C ILE A 161 -24.99 -19.89 1.06
N HIS A 162 -26.19 -19.35 1.23
CA HIS A 162 -26.74 -19.11 2.55
C HIS A 162 -26.84 -20.47 3.27
N PRO A 163 -26.36 -20.62 4.52
CA PRO A 163 -26.26 -21.91 5.21
C PRO A 163 -27.60 -22.58 5.60
N SER A 164 -28.73 -22.21 4.99
CA SER A 164 -30.06 -22.64 5.45
C SER A 164 -30.79 -23.64 4.55
N THR A 165 -30.27 -24.07 3.39
CA THR A 165 -31.06 -24.95 2.48
C THR A 165 -30.21 -25.90 1.61
N VAL A 166 -29.42 -26.80 2.20
CA VAL A 166 -28.86 -27.93 1.42
C VAL A 166 -28.93 -29.21 2.24
N GLU A 167 -30.01 -29.95 2.07
CA GLU A 167 -30.07 -31.39 2.35
C GLU A 167 -29.48 -32.14 1.14
N ASP A 168 -28.56 -33.07 1.41
CA ASP A 168 -28.14 -34.24 0.62
C ASP A 168 -27.95 -34.06 -0.90
N VAL A 169 -26.88 -33.35 -1.30
CA VAL A 169 -26.29 -33.49 -2.65
C VAL A 169 -25.01 -34.32 -2.57
N PRO A 170 -24.88 -35.44 -3.31
CA PRO A 170 -23.67 -36.27 -3.31
C PRO A 170 -22.46 -35.47 -3.80
N GLU A 171 -21.32 -35.53 -3.08
CA GLU A 171 -20.07 -34.92 -3.52
C GLU A 171 -19.65 -35.52 -4.88
N PRO A 172 -19.45 -34.72 -5.94
CA PRO A 172 -18.90 -35.24 -7.18
C PRO A 172 -17.45 -35.74 -6.98
N PRO A 173 -16.99 -36.71 -7.79
CA PRO A 173 -15.67 -37.28 -7.66
C PRO A 173 -14.58 -36.21 -7.76
N ARG A 174 -13.69 -36.21 -6.77
CA ARG A 174 -12.53 -35.30 -6.69
C ARG A 174 -11.46 -35.75 -7.68
N GLU A 175 -11.57 -35.35 -8.94
CA GLU A 175 -10.40 -35.35 -9.81
C GLU A 175 -9.55 -34.11 -9.52
N PRO A 176 -8.27 -34.25 -9.15
CA PRO A 176 -7.39 -33.11 -8.98
C PRO A 176 -6.97 -32.59 -10.37
N PRO A 177 -7.19 -31.30 -10.71
CA PRO A 177 -6.51 -30.74 -11.86
C PRO A 177 -5.11 -30.32 -11.41
N SER A 178 -4.18 -31.27 -11.35
CA SER A 178 -2.76 -30.94 -11.44
C SER A 178 -2.36 -31.14 -12.89
N ASN A 179 -2.39 -30.06 -13.67
CA ASN A 179 -1.56 -30.00 -14.86
C ASN A 179 -0.23 -29.33 -14.46
N PRO A 180 0.85 -30.11 -14.23
CA PRO A 180 2.14 -29.59 -13.80
C PRO A 180 2.90 -28.77 -14.87
N GLN A 181 2.32 -28.57 -16.06
CA GLN A 181 2.95 -27.74 -17.12
C GLN A 181 2.51 -26.27 -17.12
N LEU A 182 1.71 -25.82 -16.15
CA LEU A 182 1.21 -24.44 -16.09
C LEU A 182 2.18 -23.48 -15.35
N ASN A 183 3.25 -23.19 -16.08
CA ASN A 183 4.01 -21.94 -16.12
C ASN A 183 3.20 -20.65 -15.79
N LEU A 184 3.86 -19.71 -15.11
CA LEU A 184 3.56 -18.30 -14.76
C LEU A 184 2.13 -17.71 -14.95
N LEU A 185 1.45 -18.01 -16.06
CA LEU A 185 0.04 -17.76 -16.29
C LEU A 185 -0.85 -18.34 -15.19
N CYS A 186 -0.51 -19.50 -14.62
CA CYS A 186 -1.25 -20.00 -13.45
C CYS A 186 -0.98 -19.14 -12.23
N ALA A 187 0.25 -18.82 -11.85
CA ALA A 187 0.50 -17.90 -10.73
C ALA A 187 -0.24 -16.56 -10.91
N ALA A 188 -0.19 -16.00 -12.13
CA ALA A 188 -0.89 -14.78 -12.51
C ALA A 188 -2.43 -14.89 -12.42
N ALA A 189 -3.03 -15.94 -12.99
CA ALA A 189 -4.47 -16.22 -12.97
C ALA A 189 -4.97 -16.71 -11.60
N TYR A 190 -4.08 -17.23 -10.75
CA TYR A 190 -4.39 -17.88 -9.47
C TYR A 190 -4.33 -16.92 -8.27
N PHE A 191 -3.57 -15.82 -8.37
CA PHE A 191 -3.72 -14.69 -7.44
C PHE A 191 -5.03 -13.90 -7.66
N ASP A 192 -5.83 -14.26 -8.66
CA ASP A 192 -7.06 -13.55 -9.07
C ASP A 192 -8.26 -14.50 -9.16
N GLN A 193 -8.47 -15.38 -8.17
CA GLN A 193 -9.65 -16.26 -8.15
C GLN A 193 -10.93 -15.45 -8.47
N ALA A 194 -11.53 -15.77 -9.63
CA ALA A 194 -12.71 -15.17 -10.30
C ALA A 194 -12.47 -14.11 -11.41
N THR A 195 -12.20 -14.54 -12.66
CA THR A 195 -12.99 -14.25 -13.91
C THR A 195 -12.22 -14.61 -15.20
N PRO A 196 -12.88 -14.84 -16.36
CA PRO A 196 -12.24 -15.17 -17.63
C PRO A 196 -11.65 -13.91 -18.31
N ILE A 197 -10.68 -13.27 -17.64
CA ILE A 197 -10.06 -12.02 -18.08
C ILE A 197 -8.54 -12.19 -18.04
N VAL A 198 -7.99 -13.03 -18.91
CA VAL A 198 -6.54 -13.21 -19.05
C VAL A 198 -5.85 -11.87 -19.36
N SER A 199 -6.51 -10.97 -20.10
CA SER A 199 -5.98 -9.64 -20.41
C SER A 199 -5.88 -8.74 -19.18
N GLY A 200 -6.98 -8.50 -18.44
CA GLY A 200 -7.05 -7.68 -17.22
C GLY A 200 -6.10 -8.11 -16.09
N VAL A 201 -5.91 -9.42 -15.92
CA VAL A 201 -4.99 -10.00 -14.92
C VAL A 201 -3.53 -9.74 -15.27
N MET A 202 -3.19 -9.78 -16.56
CA MET A 202 -1.84 -9.50 -17.05
C MET A 202 -1.46 -8.03 -16.89
N PHE A 203 -2.38 -7.12 -17.23
CA PHE A 203 -2.19 -5.69 -16.97
C PHE A 203 -1.89 -5.42 -15.50
N SER A 204 -2.59 -6.14 -14.62
CA SER A 204 -2.43 -5.96 -13.18
C SER A 204 -1.14 -6.53 -12.63
N ASN A 205 -0.55 -7.60 -13.18
CA ASN A 205 0.75 -8.09 -12.70
C ASN A 205 1.95 -7.23 -13.16
N GLN A 206 1.88 -6.64 -14.36
CA GLN A 206 2.86 -5.64 -14.82
C GLN A 206 2.87 -4.36 -13.98
N TYR A 207 1.86 -4.13 -13.14
CA TYR A 207 1.76 -2.96 -12.25
C TYR A 207 2.51 -3.14 -10.92
N PHE A 208 2.97 -4.36 -10.63
CA PHE A 208 3.52 -4.72 -9.32
C PHE A 208 4.94 -5.29 -9.38
N SER A 209 5.50 -5.56 -10.57
CA SER A 209 6.89 -5.98 -10.68
C SER A 209 7.81 -4.92 -10.12
N ARG A 210 8.64 -5.27 -9.13
CA ARG A 210 9.51 -4.29 -8.47
C ARG A 210 10.89 -4.14 -9.10
N THR A 211 11.25 -5.01 -10.03
CA THR A 211 12.55 -4.98 -10.71
C THR A 211 12.36 -4.87 -12.23
N PRO A 212 13.21 -4.11 -12.93
CA PRO A 212 13.19 -4.01 -14.38
C PRO A 212 13.23 -5.36 -15.08
N ALA A 213 14.09 -6.28 -14.63
CA ALA A 213 14.25 -7.60 -15.24
C ALA A 213 12.95 -8.44 -15.23
N ILE A 214 12.22 -8.46 -14.11
CA ILE A 214 10.93 -9.16 -14.03
C ILE A 214 9.88 -8.45 -14.87
N TYR A 215 9.89 -7.11 -14.87
CA TYR A 215 9.00 -6.32 -15.70
C TYR A 215 9.21 -6.61 -17.19
N ASP A 216 10.45 -6.63 -17.66
CA ASP A 216 10.81 -6.91 -19.05
C ASP A 216 10.40 -8.32 -19.43
N PHE A 217 10.73 -9.32 -18.60
CA PHE A 217 10.31 -10.70 -18.83
C PHE A 217 8.79 -10.84 -18.96
N ILE A 218 8.00 -10.19 -18.09
CA ILE A 218 6.54 -10.20 -18.17
C ILE A 218 6.06 -9.40 -19.39
N THR A 219 6.71 -8.30 -19.73
CA THR A 219 6.31 -7.47 -20.88
C THR A 219 6.57 -8.20 -22.18
N ASP A 220 7.73 -8.82 -22.34
CA ASP A 220 8.14 -9.56 -23.54
C ASP A 220 7.33 -10.85 -23.71
N SER A 221 7.12 -11.61 -22.62
CA SER A 221 6.37 -12.87 -22.66
C SER A 221 4.89 -12.67 -22.97
N PHE A 222 4.33 -11.49 -22.70
CA PHE A 222 2.90 -11.23 -22.76
C PHE A 222 2.54 -9.96 -23.53
N ALA A 223 3.43 -9.46 -24.39
CA ALA A 223 3.11 -8.37 -25.30
C ALA A 223 1.95 -8.81 -26.20
N ASN A 224 0.82 -8.10 -26.14
CA ASN A 224 -0.28 -8.40 -27.05
C ASN A 224 0.10 -7.84 -28.43
N PRO A 225 0.26 -8.67 -29.46
CA PRO A 225 0.69 -8.22 -30.79
C PRO A 225 -0.32 -7.26 -31.42
N THR A 226 -1.56 -7.22 -30.93
CA THR A 226 -2.61 -6.32 -31.43
C THR A 226 -2.65 -4.96 -30.73
N ASP A 227 -1.79 -4.70 -29.74
CA ASP A 227 -1.81 -3.41 -29.04
C ASP A 227 -1.40 -2.28 -29.98
N THR A 228 -2.28 -1.29 -30.09
CA THR A 228 -1.96 -0.07 -30.84
C THR A 228 -0.94 0.77 -30.07
N GLU A 229 -0.21 1.63 -30.77
CA GLU A 229 0.75 2.55 -30.12
C GLU A 229 0.09 3.45 -29.05
N PRO A 230 -1.13 4.01 -29.27
CA PRO A 230 -1.87 4.70 -28.21
C PRO A 230 -2.15 3.84 -26.97
N ASP A 231 -2.46 2.55 -27.14
CA ASP A 231 -2.72 1.64 -26.02
C ASP A 231 -1.45 1.38 -25.20
N ARG A 232 -0.31 1.22 -25.88
CA ARG A 232 1.01 1.09 -25.23
C ARG A 232 1.36 2.34 -24.42
N GLN A 233 1.19 3.53 -24.98
CA GLN A 233 1.44 4.79 -24.27
C GLN A 233 0.46 5.01 -23.11
N LYS A 234 -0.81 4.64 -23.26
CA LYS A 234 -1.80 4.69 -22.16
C LYS A 234 -1.39 3.75 -21.03
N ARG A 235 -0.93 2.53 -21.35
CA ARG A 235 -0.45 1.55 -20.38
C ARG A 235 0.78 2.04 -19.64
N GLN A 236 1.78 2.54 -20.38
CA GLN A 236 3.01 3.10 -19.84
C GLN A 236 2.73 4.20 -18.82
N ARG A 237 1.85 5.16 -19.16
CA ARG A 237 1.44 6.24 -18.23
C ARG A 237 0.82 5.72 -16.94
N ASN A 238 -0.08 4.75 -17.05
CA ASN A 238 -0.69 4.13 -15.87
C ASN A 238 0.36 3.35 -15.03
N GLN A 239 1.35 2.73 -15.67
CA GLN A 239 2.42 1.98 -14.99
C GLN A 239 3.32 2.93 -14.21
N ILE A 240 3.76 4.04 -14.82
CA ILE A 240 4.55 5.07 -14.14
C ILE A 240 3.81 5.58 -12.91
N ALA A 241 2.51 5.88 -13.02
CA ALA A 241 1.72 6.36 -11.89
C ALA A 241 1.61 5.35 -10.75
N GLN A 242 1.49 4.07 -11.10
CA GLN A 242 1.44 2.99 -10.12
C GLN A 242 2.80 2.76 -9.45
N TYR A 243 3.91 2.80 -10.19
CA TYR A 243 5.25 2.68 -9.59
C TYR A 243 5.62 3.87 -8.72
N ALA A 244 5.20 5.08 -9.12
CA ALA A 244 5.31 6.28 -8.30
C ALA A 244 4.51 6.15 -6.99
N ARG A 245 3.35 5.48 -7.02
CA ARG A 245 2.54 5.20 -5.81
C ARG A 245 3.26 4.28 -4.82
N TYR A 246 4.14 3.40 -5.29
CA TYR A 246 4.88 2.46 -4.44
C TYR A 246 6.28 2.92 -4.05
N GLY A 247 6.69 4.12 -4.47
CA GLY A 247 8.05 4.59 -4.15
C GLY A 247 9.13 3.82 -4.89
N ASN A 248 8.82 3.26 -6.07
CA ASN A 248 9.80 2.49 -6.84
C ASN A 248 10.43 3.34 -7.95
N LEU A 249 11.43 4.15 -7.58
CA LEU A 249 12.14 5.02 -8.52
C LEU A 249 12.80 4.25 -9.68
N ALA A 250 13.37 3.07 -9.40
CA ALA A 250 14.03 2.25 -10.43
C ALA A 250 13.03 1.86 -11.53
N MET A 251 11.83 1.40 -11.15
CA MET A 251 10.77 1.09 -12.09
C MET A 251 10.19 2.33 -12.77
N VAL A 252 10.03 3.44 -12.06
CA VAL A 252 9.60 4.71 -12.67
C VAL A 252 10.56 5.13 -13.78
N ARG A 253 11.88 5.06 -13.54
CA ARG A 253 12.92 5.35 -14.53
C ARG A 253 12.90 4.38 -15.70
N HIS A 254 12.82 3.09 -15.41
CA HIS A 254 12.81 2.02 -16.41
C HIS A 254 11.62 2.15 -17.36
N VAL A 255 10.41 2.28 -16.81
CA VAL A 255 9.17 2.37 -17.60
C VAL A 255 9.06 3.70 -18.33
N ALA A 256 9.53 4.81 -17.75
CA ALA A 256 9.58 6.09 -18.46
C ALA A 256 10.61 6.10 -19.60
N GLY A 257 11.67 5.28 -19.48
CA GLY A 257 12.77 5.22 -20.43
C GLY A 257 13.44 6.58 -20.65
N SER A 258 13.88 6.81 -21.88
CA SER A 258 14.50 8.08 -22.29
C SER A 258 13.49 9.20 -22.59
N SER A 259 12.19 9.03 -22.30
CA SER A 259 11.20 10.05 -22.61
C SER A 259 11.45 11.32 -21.79
N SER A 260 11.57 12.45 -22.48
CA SER A 260 11.75 13.76 -21.85
C SER A 260 10.46 14.28 -21.21
N LYS A 261 9.28 13.84 -21.70
CA LYS A 261 7.98 14.25 -21.20
C LYS A 261 7.14 13.06 -20.75
N ILE A 262 6.65 13.11 -19.51
CA ILE A 262 5.76 12.10 -18.94
C ILE A 262 4.37 12.73 -18.80
N ARG A 263 3.42 12.30 -19.63
CA ARG A 263 2.03 12.78 -19.58
C ARG A 263 1.26 12.14 -18.43
N ALA A 264 0.31 12.88 -17.87
CA ALA A 264 -0.63 12.31 -16.92
C ALA A 264 -1.45 11.14 -17.54
N GLY A 265 -1.77 10.15 -16.71
CA GLY A 265 -2.64 9.04 -17.08
C GLY A 265 -4.08 9.48 -17.32
N THR A 266 -4.89 8.57 -17.86
CA THR A 266 -6.27 8.85 -18.30
C THR A 266 -7.31 8.87 -17.17
N HIS A 267 -6.92 8.59 -15.94
CA HIS A 267 -7.82 8.38 -14.79
C HIS A 267 -7.87 9.58 -13.83
N GLY A 268 -7.76 10.80 -14.35
CA GLY A 268 -7.61 12.02 -13.55
C GLY A 268 -6.46 11.89 -12.53
N ARG A 269 -6.68 12.36 -11.30
CA ARG A 269 -5.72 12.27 -10.19
C ARG A 269 -5.09 10.90 -9.96
N PHE A 270 -5.84 9.83 -10.22
CA PHE A 270 -5.37 8.47 -9.93
C PHE A 270 -4.36 7.96 -10.96
N GLY A 271 -4.36 8.56 -12.16
CA GLY A 271 -3.39 8.33 -13.23
C GLY A 271 -2.24 9.33 -13.27
N ASN A 272 -2.24 10.36 -12.41
CA ASN A 272 -1.13 11.32 -12.36
C ASN A 272 0.03 10.75 -11.51
N PRO A 273 1.21 10.47 -12.09
CA PRO A 273 2.34 9.93 -11.34
C PRO A 273 2.87 10.89 -10.27
N LEU A 274 2.86 12.20 -10.54
CA LEU A 274 3.33 13.21 -9.60
C LEU A 274 2.41 13.27 -8.37
N TYR A 275 1.08 13.23 -8.58
CA TYR A 275 0.11 13.12 -7.48
C TYR A 275 0.41 11.90 -6.58
N ARG A 276 0.70 10.74 -7.18
CA ARG A 276 0.98 9.51 -6.45
C ARG A 276 2.29 9.58 -5.67
N ALA A 277 3.35 10.11 -6.28
CA ALA A 277 4.64 10.33 -5.63
C ALA A 277 4.52 11.29 -4.44
N CYS A 278 3.81 12.40 -4.64
CA CYS A 278 3.57 13.41 -3.60
C CYS A 278 2.79 12.83 -2.41
N ARG A 279 1.71 12.07 -2.70
CA ARG A 279 0.91 11.42 -1.66
C ARG A 279 1.72 10.41 -0.84
N GLY A 280 2.68 9.74 -1.48
CA GLY A 280 3.55 8.74 -0.87
C GLY A 280 4.76 9.30 -0.14
N CYS A 281 5.02 10.61 -0.21
CA CYS A 281 6.23 11.25 0.28
C CYS A 281 7.53 10.76 -0.40
N TYR A 282 7.49 10.41 -1.70
CA TYR A 282 8.67 9.91 -2.42
C TYR A 282 9.42 11.05 -3.12
N GLU A 283 10.24 11.76 -2.36
CA GLU A 283 10.98 12.95 -2.82
C GLU A 283 11.82 12.72 -4.07
N ASP A 284 12.52 11.59 -4.15
CA ASP A 284 13.38 11.20 -5.26
C ASP A 284 12.60 10.97 -6.56
N ILE A 285 11.40 10.40 -6.45
CA ILE A 285 10.46 10.26 -7.57
C ILE A 285 9.86 11.60 -7.95
N VAL A 286 9.50 12.44 -6.97
CA VAL A 286 9.00 13.80 -7.25
C VAL A 286 10.05 14.59 -8.03
N ASP A 287 11.30 14.60 -7.59
CA ASP A 287 12.40 15.28 -8.29
C ASP A 287 12.53 14.78 -9.73
N PHE A 288 12.57 13.45 -9.90
CA PHE A 288 12.63 12.83 -11.24
C PHE A 288 11.45 13.21 -12.14
N LEU A 289 10.23 13.26 -11.60
CA LEU A 289 9.02 13.58 -12.37
C LEU A 289 8.94 15.08 -12.71
N LEU A 290 9.34 15.96 -11.80
CA LEU A 290 9.41 17.41 -12.04
C LEU A 290 10.50 17.75 -13.08
N ASP A 291 11.59 17.00 -13.13
CA ASP A 291 12.63 17.13 -14.16
C ASP A 291 12.17 16.72 -15.56
N ARG A 292 11.03 16.02 -15.68
CA ARG A 292 10.45 15.53 -16.95
C ARG A 292 9.15 16.22 -17.35
N ASP A 293 8.95 17.45 -16.86
CA ASP A 293 7.83 18.32 -17.24
C ASP A 293 6.47 17.59 -17.18
N VAL A 294 6.26 16.84 -16.09
CA VAL A 294 5.01 16.12 -15.86
C VAL A 294 3.88 17.11 -15.69
N ASP A 295 2.79 16.87 -16.41
CA ASP A 295 1.56 17.64 -16.26
C ASP A 295 1.10 17.61 -14.79
N HIS A 296 0.97 18.78 -14.19
CA HIS A 296 0.47 18.96 -12.83
C HIS A 296 -0.94 19.54 -12.85
N ASP A 297 -1.73 19.17 -11.85
CA ASP A 297 -3.04 19.75 -11.58
C ASP A 297 -3.06 20.26 -10.12
N ASP A 298 -4.09 21.04 -9.77
CA ASP A 298 -4.31 21.54 -8.40
C ASP A 298 -4.42 20.38 -7.38
N GLU A 299 -4.67 19.15 -7.84
CA GLU A 299 -4.72 17.98 -6.97
C GLU A 299 -3.35 17.54 -6.45
N VAL A 300 -2.24 17.90 -7.12
CA VAL A 300 -0.88 17.64 -6.64
C VAL A 300 -0.65 18.33 -5.29
N LEU A 301 -1.09 19.58 -5.12
CA LEU A 301 -0.99 20.28 -3.84
C LEU A 301 -1.82 19.56 -2.76
N THR A 302 -3.03 19.09 -3.12
CA THR A 302 -3.85 18.27 -2.20
C THR A 302 -3.13 16.99 -1.77
N ALA A 303 -2.41 16.34 -2.69
CA ALA A 303 -1.64 15.15 -2.37
C ALA A 303 -0.52 15.43 -1.36
N CYS A 304 0.24 16.50 -1.58
CA CYS A 304 1.29 16.97 -0.65
C CYS A 304 0.71 17.26 0.74
N THR A 305 -0.42 17.95 0.81
CA THR A 305 -1.11 18.27 2.06
C THR A 305 -1.62 17.03 2.78
N ARG A 306 -2.27 16.12 2.07
CA ARG A 306 -2.74 14.84 2.64
C ARG A 306 -1.60 13.99 3.17
N ALA A 307 -0.44 14.09 2.53
CA ALA A 307 0.78 13.45 2.98
C ALA A 307 1.40 14.21 4.17
N GLY A 308 1.19 15.52 4.27
CA GLY A 308 1.85 16.42 5.23
C GLY A 308 3.36 16.40 5.03
N CYS A 309 3.80 16.53 3.79
CA CYS A 309 5.21 16.61 3.43
C CYS A 309 5.53 18.03 2.93
N VAL A 310 6.00 18.88 3.84
CA VAL A 310 6.31 20.29 3.56
C VAL A 310 7.41 20.41 2.51
N GLU A 311 8.43 19.53 2.55
CA GLU A 311 9.54 19.59 1.60
C GLU A 311 9.13 19.24 0.17
N ILE A 312 8.26 18.25 -0.02
CA ILE A 312 7.68 17.98 -1.34
C ILE A 312 6.80 19.15 -1.78
N MET A 313 5.98 19.72 -0.89
CA MET A 313 5.17 20.90 -1.22
C MET A 313 6.08 22.05 -1.71
N ARG A 314 7.18 22.30 -1.01
CA ARG A 314 8.19 23.31 -1.39
C ARG A 314 8.78 23.04 -2.77
N LYS A 315 9.14 21.78 -3.08
CA LYS A 315 9.66 21.39 -4.40
C LYS A 315 8.64 21.61 -5.51
N VAL A 316 7.38 21.27 -5.26
CA VAL A 316 6.26 21.44 -6.21
C VAL A 316 6.00 22.93 -6.48
N LEU A 317 5.90 23.77 -5.44
CA LEU A 317 5.65 25.22 -5.58
C LEU A 317 6.79 25.96 -6.30
N LYS A 318 8.04 25.47 -6.22
CA LYS A 318 9.18 26.05 -6.96
C LYS A 318 9.05 25.95 -8.49
N ARG A 319 8.21 25.05 -9.01
CA ARG A 319 8.00 24.84 -10.45
C ARG A 319 6.83 25.66 -11.00
N GLU A 320 6.64 26.87 -10.47
CA GLU A 320 5.56 27.81 -10.85
C GLU A 320 4.14 27.31 -10.60
N ILE A 321 3.99 26.30 -9.73
CA ILE A 321 2.68 25.86 -9.26
C ILE A 321 2.25 26.86 -8.18
N THR A 322 1.30 27.74 -8.52
CA THR A 322 0.80 28.75 -7.59
C THR A 322 -0.50 28.31 -6.94
N PHE A 323 -0.85 28.94 -5.82
CA PHE A 323 -2.18 28.79 -5.19
C PHE A 323 -3.26 29.65 -5.87
N GLU A 324 -2.96 30.26 -7.02
CA GLU A 324 -3.74 31.39 -7.58
C GLU A 324 -5.07 31.00 -8.21
N THR A 325 -5.39 29.72 -8.34
CA THR A 325 -6.73 29.37 -8.83
C THR A 325 -7.76 29.63 -7.73
N ASP A 326 -8.91 30.22 -8.09
CA ASP A 326 -10.14 30.18 -7.27
C ASP A 326 -10.53 28.72 -6.85
N PHE A 327 -9.87 27.75 -7.49
CA PHE A 327 -9.98 26.31 -7.29
C PHE A 327 -8.88 25.72 -6.41
N ALA A 328 -8.08 26.55 -5.73
CA ALA A 328 -7.18 26.12 -4.68
C ALA A 328 -7.88 25.04 -3.87
N PRO A 329 -7.29 23.83 -3.76
CA PRO A 329 -8.08 22.63 -3.53
C PRO A 329 -8.96 22.79 -2.31
N ARG A 330 -10.27 22.61 -2.50
CA ARG A 330 -11.32 22.89 -1.50
C ARG A 330 -11.06 22.23 -0.15
N GLU A 331 -10.25 21.17 -0.16
CA GLU A 331 -9.97 20.30 0.96
C GLU A 331 -8.66 20.65 1.69
N LEU A 332 -7.84 21.59 1.20
CA LEU A 332 -6.48 21.80 1.70
C LEU A 332 -6.43 22.18 3.19
N LEU A 333 -7.13 23.26 3.59
CA LEU A 333 -7.20 23.67 5.01
C LEU A 333 -7.87 22.61 5.89
N THR A 334 -8.87 21.90 5.36
CA THR A 334 -9.55 20.82 6.09
C THR A 334 -8.60 19.65 6.35
N GLU A 335 -7.82 19.20 5.35
CA GLU A 335 -6.89 18.08 5.53
C GLU A 335 -5.73 18.43 6.47
N ILE A 336 -5.26 19.68 6.47
CA ILE A 336 -4.27 20.18 7.44
C ILE A 336 -4.84 20.16 8.85
N THR A 337 -6.05 20.69 9.02
CA THR A 337 -6.74 20.74 10.31
C THR A 337 -6.98 19.34 10.88
N LYS A 338 -7.43 18.38 10.06
CA LYS A 338 -7.66 16.98 10.49
C LYS A 338 -6.41 16.32 11.08
N ARG A 339 -5.23 16.77 10.68
CA ARG A 339 -3.94 16.23 11.09
C ARG A 339 -3.25 17.07 12.16
N GLU A 340 -3.84 18.21 12.53
CA GLU A 340 -3.20 19.23 13.38
C GLU A 340 -1.82 19.65 12.82
N ASP A 341 -1.68 19.73 11.49
CA ASP A 341 -0.40 19.96 10.81
C ASP A 341 -0.07 21.47 10.74
N VAL A 342 0.17 22.07 11.91
CA VAL A 342 0.48 23.51 12.07
C VAL A 342 1.66 23.96 11.19
N PRO A 343 2.78 23.22 11.07
CA PRO A 343 3.89 23.62 10.19
C PRO A 343 3.48 23.70 8.72
N MET A 344 2.66 22.76 8.24
CA MET A 344 2.12 22.83 6.87
C MET A 344 1.20 24.04 6.69
N LEU A 345 0.35 24.36 7.68
CA LEU A 345 -0.52 25.55 7.63
C LEU A 345 0.31 26.83 7.53
N GLN A 346 1.29 27.01 8.41
CA GLN A 346 2.18 28.17 8.39
C GLN A 346 2.90 28.28 7.04
N PHE A 347 3.45 27.16 6.55
CA PHE A 347 4.14 27.14 5.27
C PHE A 347 3.26 27.60 4.11
N ILE A 348 2.04 27.08 3.94
CA ILE A 348 1.19 27.48 2.81
C ILE A 348 0.77 28.96 2.89
N LEU A 349 0.62 29.50 4.11
CA LEU A 349 0.26 30.91 4.32
C LEU A 349 1.42 31.83 3.91
N GLU A 350 2.66 31.47 4.27
CA GLU A 350 3.88 32.16 3.81
C GLU A 350 4.01 32.15 2.28
N GLN A 351 3.49 31.11 1.63
CA GLN A 351 3.46 31.00 0.17
C GLN A 351 2.25 31.70 -0.47
N GLY A 352 1.49 32.50 0.30
CA GLY A 352 0.38 33.32 -0.20
C GLY A 352 -0.96 32.61 -0.31
N TYR A 353 -1.16 31.47 0.36
CA TYR A 353 -2.46 30.79 0.39
C TYR A 353 -3.52 31.67 1.07
N LYS A 354 -4.53 32.08 0.32
CA LYS A 354 -5.65 32.89 0.84
C LYS A 354 -6.71 32.00 1.50
N VAL A 355 -7.03 32.30 2.75
CA VAL A 355 -8.07 31.59 3.51
C VAL A 355 -9.37 32.36 3.42
N THR A 356 -10.39 31.74 2.83
CA THR A 356 -11.72 32.36 2.77
C THR A 356 -12.52 32.12 4.03
N LEU A 357 -13.49 32.99 4.34
CA LEU A 357 -14.34 32.88 5.54
C LEU A 357 -15.05 31.53 5.63
N ARG A 358 -15.59 31.02 4.51
CA ARG A 358 -16.19 29.68 4.48
C ARG A 358 -15.22 28.58 4.89
N ARG A 359 -13.99 28.60 4.36
CA ARG A 359 -12.97 27.57 4.64
C ARG A 359 -12.48 27.66 6.09
N HIS A 360 -12.25 28.87 6.58
CA HIS A 360 -11.90 29.13 7.98
C HIS A 360 -12.95 28.55 8.93
N ASN A 361 -14.23 28.90 8.74
CA ASN A 361 -15.32 28.40 9.59
C ASN A 361 -15.44 26.88 9.60
N GLN A 362 -15.25 26.24 8.44
CA GLN A 362 -15.26 24.77 8.34
C GLN A 362 -14.10 24.15 9.11
N ALA A 363 -12.90 24.69 8.97
CA ALA A 363 -11.71 24.24 9.69
C ALA A 363 -11.85 24.47 11.20
N MET A 364 -12.29 25.67 11.61
CA MET A 364 -12.50 26.03 13.01
C MET A 364 -13.52 25.11 13.69
N LYS A 365 -14.68 24.89 13.06
CA LYS A 365 -15.70 23.95 13.58
C LYS A 365 -15.13 22.55 13.81
N MET A 366 -14.28 22.08 12.89
CA MET A 366 -13.66 20.77 12.99
C MET A 366 -12.57 20.71 14.06
N ALA A 367 -11.74 21.74 14.19
CA ALA A 367 -10.70 21.85 15.20
C ALA A 367 -11.32 21.85 16.62
N VAL A 368 -12.36 22.66 16.83
CA VAL A 368 -13.13 22.71 18.08
C VAL A 368 -13.78 21.35 18.39
N ALA A 369 -14.40 20.72 17.40
CA ALA A 369 -15.05 19.41 17.59
C ALA A 369 -14.07 18.28 17.97
N GLN A 370 -12.78 18.43 17.62
CA GLN A 370 -11.73 17.44 17.91
C GLN A 370 -10.80 17.86 19.06
N GLY A 371 -10.99 19.06 19.65
CA GLY A 371 -10.13 19.57 20.72
C GLY A 371 -8.70 19.87 20.28
N LEU A 372 -8.51 20.35 19.04
CA LEU A 372 -7.18 20.63 18.46
C LEU A 372 -6.73 22.04 18.81
N GLU A 373 -6.39 22.28 20.09
CA GLU A 373 -6.12 23.63 20.63
C GLU A 373 -5.03 24.38 19.85
N SER A 374 -3.94 23.70 19.46
CA SER A 374 -2.85 24.34 18.71
C SER A 374 -3.29 24.81 17.31
N MET A 375 -4.21 24.08 16.70
CA MET A 375 -4.81 24.46 15.42
C MET A 375 -5.85 25.57 15.58
N ILE A 376 -6.62 25.58 16.68
CA ILE A 376 -7.56 26.65 17.00
C ILE A 376 -6.81 27.98 17.16
N ASP A 377 -5.73 27.99 17.93
CA ASP A 377 -4.87 29.16 18.12
C ASP A 377 -4.31 29.66 16.77
N CYS A 378 -3.83 28.73 15.93
CA CYS A 378 -3.33 29.07 14.61
C CYS A 378 -4.43 29.64 13.70
N LEU A 379 -5.63 29.04 13.69
CA LEU A 379 -6.78 29.50 12.89
C LEU A 379 -7.31 30.87 13.34
N ASN A 380 -7.25 31.19 14.64
CA ASN A 380 -7.68 32.49 15.17
C ASN A 380 -6.77 33.64 14.71
N GLY A 381 -5.50 33.36 14.41
CA GLY A 381 -4.54 34.35 13.94
C GLY A 381 -4.54 34.59 12.43
N LEU A 382 -5.42 33.94 11.66
CA LEU A 382 -5.41 34.01 10.20
C LEU A 382 -6.06 35.28 9.66
N GLU A 383 -5.44 35.86 8.64
CA GLU A 383 -6.08 36.87 7.79
C GLU A 383 -7.11 36.18 6.88
N ILE A 384 -8.38 36.55 7.05
CA ILE A 384 -9.50 35.98 6.30
C ILE A 384 -9.84 36.91 5.14
N VAL A 385 -9.87 36.36 3.93
CA VAL A 385 -10.31 37.07 2.73
C VAL A 385 -11.79 36.82 2.50
N GLU A 386 -12.53 37.83 2.03
CA GLU A 386 -13.93 37.68 1.64
C GLU A 386 -14.08 36.58 0.59
N ASP A 387 -15.12 35.75 0.71
CA ASP A 387 -15.42 34.74 -0.30
C ASP A 387 -15.71 35.44 -1.63
N PRO A 388 -15.11 35.01 -2.76
CA PRO A 388 -15.43 35.58 -4.05
C PRO A 388 -16.94 35.41 -4.32
N PRO A 389 -17.60 36.40 -4.95
CA PRO A 389 -19.02 36.32 -5.25
C PRO A 389 -19.28 35.03 -6.04
N TYR A 390 -20.07 34.13 -5.46
CA TYR A 390 -20.29 32.79 -5.99
C TYR A 390 -20.67 32.86 -7.47
N PHE A 391 -19.90 32.19 -8.34
CA PHE A 391 -20.34 31.81 -9.67
C PHE A 391 -21.48 30.78 -9.55
N SER A 392 -22.68 31.24 -9.19
CA SER A 392 -23.92 30.47 -9.29
C SER A 392 -24.28 30.13 -10.75
N GLU A 393 -23.61 30.75 -11.73
CA GLU A 393 -23.96 30.64 -13.15
C GLU A 393 -23.30 29.47 -13.91
N ARG A 394 -22.22 28.85 -13.41
CA ARG A 394 -21.52 27.79 -14.17
C ARG A 394 -22.07 26.37 -13.98
N TYR A 395 -22.94 26.14 -12.99
CA TYR A 395 -23.61 24.84 -12.80
C TYR A 395 -25.00 24.78 -13.43
N SER A 396 -25.49 25.85 -14.06
CA SER A 396 -26.81 25.88 -14.71
C SER A 396 -26.80 25.43 -16.18
N HIS A 397 -25.64 25.22 -16.81
CA HIS A 397 -25.52 24.92 -18.25
C HIS A 397 -25.02 23.50 -18.58
N SER A 398 -24.96 22.59 -17.61
CA SER A 398 -24.62 21.18 -17.84
C SER A 398 -25.77 20.24 -17.44
N ARG A 399 -26.95 20.45 -18.03
CA ARG A 399 -28.05 19.47 -18.05
C ARG A 399 -28.39 19.10 -19.48
#